data_AF-A0A8H4SUC7-F1
#
_entry.id   AF-A0A8H4SUC7-F1
#
_cell.length_a   1.000
_cell.length_b   1.000
_cell.length_c   1.000
_cell.angle_alpha   90.00
_cell.angle_beta   90.00
_cell.angle_gamma   90.00
#
_symmetry.space_group_name_H-M   'P 1'
#
loop_
_entity.id
_entity.type
_entity.pdbx_description
1 polymer ?
#
loop_
_entity_poly.entity_id
_entity_poly.type
_entity_poly.pdbx_seq_one_letter_code
_entity_poly.pdbx_strand_id
1 'polypeptide(L)'
;MTSPFIEALSLMPRDEPIHDNVLEDVMLDSNTTLKIGVAVTVVGWLIFGLISCLTINSGGKAGRFVPEWYIKSNKKGSDKLAVTGWWIGILLFWPIIWMVYLIRAAEKGVGKCFGLCKWMKRDSEKELV
;
A
#
# COMPACT_ATOMS: atom_id res chain seq x y z
N MET A 1 -31.65 66.92 14.85
CA MET A 1 -30.18 67.03 14.78
C MET A 1 -29.61 65.63 14.88
N THR A 2 -29.41 64.97 13.73
CA THR A 2 -28.65 63.72 13.66
C THR A 2 -27.19 64.05 13.87
N SER A 3 -26.48 63.27 14.71
CA SER A 3 -25.06 63.49 14.94
C SER A 3 -24.25 63.16 13.68
N PRO A 4 -23.19 63.92 13.37
CA PRO A 4 -22.38 63.72 12.16
C PRO A 4 -21.75 62.32 12.08
N PHE A 5 -21.64 61.66 13.24
CA PHE A 5 -21.17 60.29 13.35
C PHE A 5 -22.13 59.27 12.71
N ILE A 6 -23.45 59.49 12.78
CA ILE A 6 -24.44 58.58 12.20
C ILE A 6 -24.48 58.70 10.68
N GLU A 7 -24.26 59.92 10.16
CA GLU A 7 -24.17 60.18 8.73
C GLU A 7 -22.90 59.54 8.14
N ALA A 8 -21.78 59.63 8.85
CA ALA A 8 -20.54 58.93 8.51
C ALA A 8 -20.69 57.40 8.48
N LEU A 9 -21.48 56.83 9.40
CA LEU A 9 -21.78 55.39 9.40
C LEU A 9 -22.71 54.96 8.25
N SER A 10 -23.58 55.86 7.75
CA SER A 10 -24.43 55.57 6.59
C SER A 10 -23.70 55.64 5.25
N LEU A 11 -22.58 56.36 5.19
CA LEU A 11 -21.72 56.48 4.00
C LEU A 11 -20.64 55.40 3.94
N MET A 12 -20.55 54.55 4.96
CA MET A 12 -19.63 53.42 4.95
C MET A 12 -20.16 52.36 3.96
N PRO A 13 -19.35 51.89 3.00
CA PRO A 13 -19.76 50.86 2.06
C PRO A 13 -20.08 49.58 2.83
N ARG A 14 -21.38 49.35 3.07
CA ARG A 14 -21.88 48.16 3.73
C ARG A 14 -22.32 47.17 2.67
N ASP A 15 -21.37 46.71 1.86
CA ASP A 15 -21.49 45.57 0.95
C ASP A 15 -20.06 45.22 0.49
N GLU A 16 -19.29 44.51 1.32
CA GLU A 16 -18.32 43.60 0.70
C GLU A 16 -19.08 42.32 0.38
N PRO A 17 -19.24 41.97 -0.92
CA PRO A 17 -19.64 40.61 -1.24
C PRO A 17 -18.55 39.73 -0.63
N ILE A 18 -18.95 38.86 0.30
CA ILE A 18 -18.10 37.80 0.81
C ILE A 18 -17.54 37.11 -0.43
N HIS A 19 -16.22 37.28 -0.63
CA HIS A 19 -15.44 36.72 -1.70
C HIS A 19 -15.88 35.29 -2.04
N ASP A 20 -16.65 35.17 -3.11
CA ASP A 20 -17.01 33.95 -3.82
C ASP A 20 -15.76 33.13 -4.18
N ASN A 21 -14.62 33.80 -4.34
CA ASN A 21 -13.31 33.22 -4.51
C ASN A 21 -12.77 32.44 -3.28
N VAL A 22 -13.25 32.61 -2.05
CA VAL A 22 -12.84 31.75 -0.91
C VAL A 22 -13.57 30.41 -0.94
N LEU A 23 -14.86 30.42 -1.30
CA LEU A 23 -15.65 29.20 -1.44
C LEU A 23 -15.24 28.43 -2.72
N GLU A 24 -14.89 29.18 -3.78
CA GLU A 24 -14.36 28.62 -5.01
C GLU A 24 -12.94 28.05 -4.83
N ASP A 25 -12.04 28.69 -4.06
CA ASP A 25 -10.71 28.14 -3.71
C ASP A 25 -10.83 26.87 -2.83
N VAL A 26 -11.81 26.84 -1.91
CA VAL A 26 -12.13 25.63 -1.11
C VAL A 26 -12.71 24.49 -1.96
N MET A 27 -13.46 24.78 -3.04
CA MET A 27 -14.05 23.77 -3.93
C MET A 27 -13.14 23.37 -5.11
N LEU A 28 -12.30 24.29 -5.60
CA LEU A 28 -11.29 24.07 -6.63
C LEU A 28 -10.10 23.26 -6.07
N ASP A 29 -9.87 23.31 -4.76
CA ASP A 29 -8.87 22.48 -4.08
C ASP A 29 -9.33 21.04 -3.78
N SER A 30 -10.63 20.74 -3.62
CA SER A 30 -11.07 19.37 -3.28
C SER A 30 -10.68 18.32 -4.34
N ASN A 31 -10.85 18.65 -5.64
CA ASN A 31 -10.44 17.76 -6.73
C ASN A 31 -8.91 17.66 -6.86
N THR A 32 -8.18 18.73 -6.55
CA THR A 32 -6.72 18.78 -6.61
C THR A 32 -6.11 18.01 -5.45
N THR A 33 -6.62 18.22 -4.24
CA THR A 33 -6.31 17.46 -3.03
C THR A 33 -6.63 15.97 -3.19
N LEU A 34 -7.77 15.61 -3.79
CA LEU A 34 -8.08 14.21 -4.11
C LEU A 34 -7.10 13.63 -5.14
N LYS A 35 -6.77 14.36 -6.20
CA LYS A 35 -5.77 13.92 -7.20
C LYS A 35 -4.40 13.70 -6.59
N ILE A 36 -3.96 14.61 -5.73
CA ILE A 36 -2.68 14.50 -5.00
C ILE A 36 -2.73 13.31 -4.04
N GLY A 37 -3.81 13.16 -3.27
CA GLY A 37 -3.99 12.03 -2.36
C GLY A 37 -3.95 10.68 -3.08
N VAL A 38 -4.64 10.57 -4.22
CA VAL A 38 -4.58 9.38 -5.08
C VAL A 38 -3.18 9.18 -5.61
N ALA A 39 -2.51 10.21 -6.11
CA ALA A 39 -1.15 10.11 -6.63
C ALA A 39 -0.16 9.63 -5.56
N VAL A 40 -0.19 10.22 -4.37
CA VAL A 40 0.66 9.83 -3.23
C VAL A 40 0.37 8.39 -2.82
N THR A 41 -0.91 7.99 -2.79
CA THR A 41 -1.30 6.63 -2.45
C THR A 41 -0.79 5.63 -3.48
N VAL A 42 -0.92 5.93 -4.78
CA VAL A 42 -0.43 5.08 -5.86
C VAL A 42 1.10 4.98 -5.82
N VAL A 43 1.81 6.10 -5.64
CA VAL A 43 3.27 6.10 -5.53
C VAL A 43 3.73 5.31 -4.31
N GLY A 44 3.10 5.53 -3.15
CA GLY A 44 3.37 4.77 -1.94
C GLY A 44 3.14 3.27 -2.14
N TRP A 45 2.02 2.90 -2.75
CA TRP A 45 1.70 1.51 -3.07
C TRP A 45 2.77 0.84 -3.94
N LEU A 46 3.23 1.52 -4.99
CA LEU A 46 4.24 1.00 -5.90
C LEU A 46 5.61 0.86 -5.21
N ILE A 47 6.01 1.84 -4.40
CA ILE A 47 7.27 1.79 -3.63
C ILE A 47 7.23 0.64 -2.62
N PHE A 48 6.13 0.49 -1.87
CA PHE A 48 5.95 -0.61 -0.92
C PHE A 48 5.90 -1.98 -1.60
N GLY A 49 5.22 -2.07 -2.74
CA GLY A 49 5.20 -3.27 -3.57
C GLY A 49 6.60 -3.64 -4.05
N LEU A 50 7.40 -2.66 -4.46
CA LEU A 50 8.77 -2.87 -4.91
C LEU A 50 9.67 -3.37 -3.77
N ILE A 51 9.63 -2.71 -2.60
CA ILE A 51 10.37 -3.15 -1.41
C ILE A 51 9.96 -4.56 -0.99
N SER A 52 8.67 -4.88 -1.05
CA SER A 52 8.16 -6.22 -0.77
C SER A 52 8.70 -7.27 -1.75
N CYS A 53 8.71 -6.96 -3.05
CA CYS A 53 9.32 -7.83 -4.05
C CYS A 53 10.81 -8.06 -3.77
N LEU A 54 11.54 -7.01 -3.40
CA LEU A 54 12.96 -7.08 -3.10
C LEU A 54 13.23 -7.90 -1.84
N THR A 55 12.48 -7.70 -0.75
CA THR A 55 12.66 -8.44 0.50
C THR A 55 12.43 -9.94 0.30
N ILE A 56 11.39 -10.35 -0.43
CA ILE A 56 11.16 -11.76 -0.71
C ILE A 56 12.23 -12.34 -1.66
N ASN A 57 12.76 -11.54 -2.60
CA ASN A 57 13.84 -11.97 -3.50
C ASN A 57 15.24 -11.96 -2.84
N SER A 58 15.46 -11.18 -1.78
CA SER A 58 16.75 -11.01 -1.10
C SER A 58 17.19 -12.25 -0.30
N GLY A 59 16.32 -13.25 -0.12
CA GLY A 59 16.62 -14.53 0.53
C GLY A 59 17.57 -15.47 -0.25
N GLY A 60 18.49 -14.92 -1.06
CA GLY A 60 19.59 -15.65 -1.69
C GLY A 60 19.28 -16.35 -3.01
N LYS A 61 18.04 -16.31 -3.50
CA LYS A 61 17.68 -16.83 -4.83
C LYS A 61 17.00 -15.74 -5.63
N ALA A 62 17.75 -15.08 -6.52
CA ALA A 62 17.25 -14.18 -7.55
C ALA A 62 16.29 -14.85 -8.58
N GLY A 63 15.70 -16.01 -8.26
CA GLY A 63 14.90 -16.84 -9.15
C GLY A 63 13.62 -17.39 -8.53
N ARG A 64 13.18 -16.97 -7.33
CA ARG A 64 11.92 -17.49 -6.77
C ARG A 64 10.69 -17.00 -7.54
N PHE A 65 10.71 -15.75 -7.98
CA PHE A 65 9.61 -15.16 -8.75
C PHE A 65 9.87 -15.11 -10.25
N VAL A 66 11.06 -15.49 -10.73
CA VAL A 66 11.29 -15.65 -12.15
C VAL A 66 10.64 -16.95 -12.59
N PRO A 67 9.66 -16.92 -13.50
CA PRO A 67 8.99 -18.13 -13.91
C PRO A 67 9.93 -19.07 -14.67
N GLU A 68 9.81 -20.38 -14.39
CA GLU A 68 10.65 -21.40 -15.02
C GLU A 68 10.51 -21.45 -16.55
N TRP A 69 9.33 -21.08 -17.07
CA TRP A 69 9.08 -21.02 -18.51
C TRP A 69 9.95 -19.96 -19.19
N TYR A 70 10.30 -18.85 -18.51
CA TYR A 70 11.18 -17.83 -19.07
C TYR A 70 12.63 -18.29 -19.12
N ILE A 71 13.06 -19.04 -18.11
CA ILE A 71 14.42 -19.60 -18.04
C ILE A 71 14.61 -20.65 -19.13
N LYS A 72 13.57 -21.42 -19.44
CA LYS A 72 13.57 -22.44 -20.49
C LYS A 72 13.32 -21.89 -21.90
N SER A 73 12.90 -20.62 -22.03
CA SER A 73 12.61 -20.04 -23.34
C SER A 73 13.89 -19.56 -24.05
N ASN A 74 13.86 -19.53 -25.38
CA ASN A 74 14.98 -19.05 -26.20
C ASN A 74 15.14 -17.52 -26.16
N LYS A 75 14.64 -16.87 -25.10
CA LYS A 75 14.65 -15.41 -24.87
C LYS A 75 14.03 -14.62 -26.02
N LYS A 76 12.96 -15.15 -26.63
CA LYS A 76 12.23 -14.48 -27.71
C LYS A 76 11.59 -13.20 -27.18
N GLY A 77 11.42 -12.19 -28.04
CA GLY A 77 10.89 -10.87 -27.62
C GLY A 77 9.53 -10.94 -26.90
N SER A 78 8.67 -11.89 -27.27
CA SER A 78 7.40 -12.19 -26.61
C SER A 78 7.56 -12.59 -25.14
N ASP A 79 8.62 -13.32 -24.82
CA ASP A 79 8.84 -13.90 -23.50
C ASP A 79 9.29 -12.81 -22.52
N LYS A 80 10.01 -11.81 -23.04
CA LYS A 80 10.38 -10.60 -22.27
C LYS A 80 9.15 -9.77 -21.89
N LEU A 81 8.18 -9.66 -22.80
CA LEU A 81 6.92 -8.97 -22.52
C LEU A 81 6.09 -9.72 -21.47
N ALA A 82 6.01 -11.04 -21.58
CA ALA A 82 5.33 -11.88 -20.60
C ALA A 82 5.96 -11.77 -19.20
N VAL A 83 7.30 -11.72 -19.11
CA VAL A 83 7.99 -11.52 -17.81
C VAL A 83 7.73 -10.13 -17.26
N THR A 84 7.72 -9.11 -18.12
CA THR A 84 7.42 -7.74 -17.68
C THR A 84 6.00 -7.67 -17.12
N GLY A 85 5.02 -8.24 -17.83
CA GLY A 85 3.64 -8.37 -17.35
C GLY A 85 3.55 -9.16 -16.03
N TRP A 86 4.36 -10.20 -15.88
CA TRP A 86 4.45 -10.97 -14.64
C TRP A 86 4.93 -10.13 -13.45
N TRP A 87 6.00 -9.34 -13.63
CA TRP A 87 6.49 -8.42 -12.59
C TRP A 87 5.47 -7.33 -12.25
N ILE A 88 4.76 -6.78 -13.24
CA ILE A 88 3.67 -5.84 -13.03
C ILE A 88 2.56 -6.48 -12.20
N GLY A 89 2.19 -7.73 -12.50
CA GLY A 89 1.22 -8.49 -11.72
C GLY A 89 1.66 -8.66 -10.26
N ILE A 90 2.91 -9.03 -10.02
CA ILE A 90 3.45 -9.15 -8.66
C ILE A 90 3.40 -7.79 -7.93
N LEU A 91 3.81 -6.71 -8.60
CA LEU A 91 3.85 -5.37 -8.02
C LEU A 91 2.44 -4.84 -7.67
N LEU A 92 1.44 -5.15 -8.49
CA LEU A 92 0.06 -4.74 -8.23
C LEU A 92 -0.58 -5.55 -7.11
N PHE A 93 -0.34 -6.86 -7.09
CA PHE A 93 -0.99 -7.80 -6.17
C PHE A 93 -0.13 -8.19 -4.95
N TRP A 94 0.90 -7.39 -4.63
CA TRP A 94 1.80 -7.64 -3.50
C TRP A 94 1.10 -7.86 -2.13
N PRO A 95 -0.03 -7.23 -1.77
CA PRO A 95 -0.68 -7.49 -0.48
C PRO A 95 -1.26 -8.90 -0.39
N ILE A 96 -1.78 -9.42 -1.50
CA ILE A 96 -2.30 -10.80 -1.58
C ILE A 96 -1.14 -11.77 -1.41
N ILE A 97 0.01 -11.49 -2.02
CA ILE A 97 1.23 -12.28 -1.87
C ILE A 97 1.63 -12.35 -0.40
N TRP A 98 1.61 -11.22 0.33
CA TRP A 98 1.87 -11.18 1.77
C TRP A 98 0.88 -12.01 2.58
N MET A 99 -0.42 -11.94 2.28
CA MET A 99 -1.43 -12.77 2.96
C MET A 99 -1.12 -14.26 2.84
N VAL A 100 -0.78 -14.72 1.64
CA VAL A 100 -0.38 -16.12 1.41
C VAL A 100 0.90 -16.47 2.18
N TYR A 101 1.87 -15.56 2.25
CA TYR A 101 3.09 -15.76 3.03
C TYR A 101 2.80 -15.85 4.54
N LEU A 102 1.93 -14.99 5.07
CA LEU A 102 1.51 -15.00 6.48
C LEU A 102 0.79 -16.29 6.83
N ILE A 103 -0.15 -16.75 6.01
CA ILE A 103 -0.85 -18.02 6.21
C ILE A 103 0.15 -19.19 6.27
N ARG A 104 1.05 -19.27 5.29
CA ARG A 104 2.07 -20.33 5.26
C ARG A 104 3.06 -20.25 6.42
N ALA A 105 3.39 -19.05 6.89
CA ALA A 105 4.23 -18.87 8.05
C ALA A 105 3.50 -19.31 9.33
N ALA A 106 2.21 -18.97 9.47
CA ALA A 106 1.37 -19.38 10.57
C ALA A 106 1.22 -20.91 10.63
N GLU A 107 0.95 -21.58 9.51
CA GLU A 107 0.88 -23.05 9.42
C GLU A 107 2.18 -23.71 9.92
N LYS A 108 3.34 -23.19 9.49
CA LYS A 108 4.64 -23.70 9.95
C LYS A 108 4.89 -23.42 11.42
N GLY A 109 4.47 -22.27 11.94
CA GLY A 109 4.58 -21.92 13.34
C GLY A 109 3.73 -22.83 14.23
N VAL A 110 2.47 -23.04 13.85
CA VAL A 110 1.54 -23.94 14.54
C VAL A 110 2.05 -25.38 14.51
N GLY A 111 2.49 -25.87 13.35
CA GLY A 111 3.05 -27.22 13.24
C GLY A 111 4.28 -27.46 14.11
N LYS A 112 5.17 -26.45 14.24
CA LYS A 112 6.32 -26.52 15.15
C LYS A 112 5.91 -26.55 16.61
N CYS A 113 4.96 -25.70 17.01
CA CYS A 113 4.47 -25.66 18.39
C CYS A 113 3.79 -26.99 18.78
N PHE A 114 2.98 -27.55 17.88
CA PHE A 114 2.35 -28.84 18.08
C PHE A 114 3.37 -29.99 18.13
N GLY A 115 4.40 -29.94 17.29
CA GLY A 115 5.51 -30.90 17.29
C GLY A 115 6.31 -30.89 18.59
N LEU A 116 6.61 -29.70 19.12
CA LEU A 116 7.31 -29.51 20.40
C LEU A 116 6.47 -30.02 21.58
N CYS A 117 5.18 -29.67 21.65
CA CYS A 117 4.29 -30.18 22.69
C CYS A 117 4.15 -31.71 22.64
N LYS A 118 4.09 -32.32 21.44
CA LYS A 118 4.05 -33.78 21.28
C LYS A 118 5.35 -34.45 21.70
N TRP A 119 6.48 -33.78 21.55
CA TRP A 119 7.79 -34.27 22.01
C TRP A 119 7.88 -34.23 23.53
N MET A 120 7.53 -33.09 24.16
CA MET A 120 7.52 -32.96 25.62
C MET A 120 6.60 -33.99 26.28
N LYS A 121 5.39 -34.20 25.74
CA LYS A 121 4.47 -35.20 26.28
C LYS A 121 5.04 -36.63 26.24
N ARG A 122 5.81 -36.96 25.20
CA ARG A 122 6.38 -38.32 25.02
C ARG A 122 7.60 -38.56 25.90
N ASP A 123 8.36 -37.52 26.23
CA ASP A 123 9.48 -37.64 27.17
C ASP A 123 8.99 -37.81 28.60
N SER A 124 7.99 -37.02 29.02
CA SER A 124 7.41 -37.17 30.37
C SER A 124 6.78 -38.55 30.60
N GLU A 125 6.22 -39.18 29.56
CA GLU A 125 5.64 -40.52 29.64
C GLU A 125 6.70 -41.63 29.72
N LYS A 126 7.95 -41.36 29.27
CA LYS A 126 9.08 -42.30 29.40
C LYS A 126 9.79 -42.20 30.75
N GLU A 127 9.74 -41.06 31.42
CA GLU A 127 10.33 -40.89 32.76
C GLU A 127 9.42 -41.42 33.89
N LEU A 128 8.17 -41.75 33.57
CA LEU A 128 7.18 -42.29 34.51
C LEU A 128 7.04 -43.83 34.46
N VAL A 129 7.82 -44.52 33.61
CA VAL A 129 7.85 -45.98 33.44
C VAL A 129 9.23 -46.50 33.83
#